data_AF-A0A833D3Y2-F1
#
_entry.id   AF-A0A833D3Y2-F1
#
_cell.length_a   1.000
_cell.length_b   1.000
_cell.length_c   1.000
_cell.angle_alpha   90.00
_cell.angle_beta   90.00
_cell.angle_gamma   90.00
#
_symmetry.space_group_name_H-M   'P 1'
#
loop_
_entity.id
_entity.type
_entity.pdbx_description
1 polymer ?
#
loop_
_entity_poly.entity_id
_entity_poly.type
_entity_poly.pdbx_seq_one_letter_code
_entity_poly.pdbx_strand_id
1 'polypeptide(L)'
;MMNLYLNPHLFFLIKDGVMIVWDAKNHKQLEIEDIYIQRLKEVSKTPSVDSLSPIDQDLISEGLIQLESYDEIVWEWDDLSRIYHTGVQDIDGGVYLSEEMWVNEYMNLCDDIKEDLQTLYYSREGDQVALPDPNLSKMENMSLWKSLKQRKTSRCFNGQSVTLEELSTLLFASFGLIHGSWDELASKGFEEIGYRRSSPSGGAVHPVEAYVFVFNVEGIVPGVYHYNVKGHFLTRLSTQISHDELQQSLCGQF
;
A
#
# COMPACT_ATOMS: atom_id res chain seq x y z
N MET A 1 29.82 -20.76 31.71
CA MET A 1 29.63 -20.69 30.27
C MET A 1 28.16 -20.38 30.01
N MET A 2 27.90 -19.22 29.43
CA MET A 2 26.58 -18.69 29.07
C MET A 2 26.48 -18.65 27.55
N ASN A 3 25.26 -18.72 27.01
CA ASN A 3 25.03 -18.53 25.59
C ASN A 3 24.35 -17.18 25.35
N LEU A 4 24.84 -16.45 24.36
CA LEU A 4 24.26 -15.22 23.85
C LEU A 4 23.54 -15.55 22.54
N TYR A 5 22.29 -15.18 22.44
CA TYR A 5 21.48 -15.36 21.25
C TYR A 5 21.28 -14.00 20.59
N LEU A 6 21.57 -13.92 19.29
CA LEU A 6 21.34 -12.72 18.48
C LEU A 6 19.85 -12.57 18.20
N ASN A 7 19.32 -11.36 18.36
CA ASN A 7 17.93 -11.07 17.99
C ASN A 7 17.75 -11.30 16.46
N PRO A 8 16.84 -12.21 16.06
CA PRO A 8 16.66 -12.56 14.65
C PRO A 8 15.87 -11.51 13.84
N HIS A 9 15.33 -10.48 14.51
CA HIS A 9 14.56 -9.41 13.88
C HIS A 9 15.41 -8.18 13.54
N LEU A 10 16.74 -8.28 13.67
CA LEU A 10 17.64 -7.16 13.41
C LEU A 10 17.94 -6.95 11.93
N PHE A 11 17.89 -5.70 11.49
CA PHE A 11 18.47 -5.26 10.22
C PHE A 11 19.20 -3.93 10.39
N PHE A 12 20.04 -3.58 9.41
CA PHE A 12 20.92 -2.40 9.50
C PHE A 12 20.67 -1.45 8.34
N LEU A 13 20.72 -0.15 8.63
CA LEU A 13 20.65 0.93 7.66
C LEU A 13 21.82 1.88 7.86
N ILE A 14 22.23 2.57 6.80
CA ILE A 14 23.14 3.70 6.89
C ILE A 14 22.31 4.96 6.67
N LYS A 15 22.33 5.90 7.62
CA LYS A 15 21.60 7.16 7.55
C LYS A 15 22.50 8.29 8.05
N ASP A 16 22.62 9.36 7.28
CA ASP A 16 23.40 10.56 7.64
C ASP A 16 24.85 10.28 8.10
N GLY A 17 25.47 9.24 7.54
CA GLY A 17 26.85 8.84 7.86
C GLY A 17 27.00 7.93 9.07
N VAL A 18 25.91 7.58 9.77
CA VAL A 18 25.92 6.66 10.91
C VAL A 18 25.24 5.32 10.56
N MET A 19 25.62 4.26 11.27
CA MET A 19 24.94 2.96 11.18
C MET A 19 23.80 2.92 12.19
N ILE A 20 22.62 2.49 11.72
CA ILE A 20 21.44 2.29 12.55
C ILE A 20 21.13 0.80 12.60
N VAL A 21 20.98 0.26 13.80
CA VAL A 21 20.38 -1.06 14.02
C VAL A 21 18.89 -0.89 14.30
N TRP A 22 18.09 -1.68 13.59
CA TRP A 22 16.65 -1.76 13.76
C TRP A 22 16.26 -3.09 14.39
N ASP A 23 15.39 -3.06 15.39
CA ASP A 23 14.58 -4.20 15.80
C ASP A 23 13.20 -4.07 15.13
N ALA A 24 12.98 -4.89 14.10
CA ALA A 24 11.73 -4.85 13.33
C ALA A 24 10.50 -5.25 14.16
N LYS A 25 10.67 -6.09 15.20
CA LYS A 25 9.55 -6.59 16.02
C LYS A 25 9.13 -5.58 17.06
N ASN A 26 10.10 -4.91 17.68
CA ASN A 26 9.84 -3.95 18.75
C ASN A 26 9.84 -2.49 18.26
N HIS A 27 9.96 -2.26 16.95
CA HIS A 27 9.95 -0.92 16.32
C HIS A 27 11.01 0.03 16.91
N LYS A 28 12.15 -0.52 17.31
CA LYS A 28 13.23 0.21 18.00
C LYS A 28 14.40 0.49 17.07
N GLN A 29 14.94 1.69 17.16
CA GLN A 29 16.09 2.17 16.38
C GLN A 29 17.18 2.70 17.30
N LEU A 30 18.42 2.32 17.03
CA LEU A 30 19.59 2.80 17.74
C LEU A 30 20.70 3.12 16.75
N GLU A 31 21.40 4.23 16.98
CA GLU A 31 22.74 4.40 16.40
C GLU A 31 23.68 3.37 17.03
N ILE A 32 24.50 2.73 16.20
CA ILE A 32 25.40 1.66 16.65
C ILE A 32 26.81 1.90 16.16
N GLU A 33 27.77 1.91 17.08
CA GLU A 33 29.19 2.04 16.74
C GLU A 33 29.75 0.72 16.18
N ASP A 34 30.81 0.81 15.37
CA ASP A 34 31.43 -0.34 14.72
C ASP A 34 31.83 -1.45 15.69
N ILE A 35 32.27 -1.09 16.91
CA ILE A 35 32.66 -2.05 17.94
C ILE A 35 31.50 -2.97 18.36
N TYR A 36 30.27 -2.44 18.45
CA TYR A 36 29.08 -3.22 18.76
C TYR A 36 28.68 -4.11 17.57
N ILE A 37 28.81 -3.62 16.34
CA ILE A 37 28.54 -4.42 15.12
C ILE A 37 29.49 -5.61 15.04
N GLN A 38 30.78 -5.41 15.32
CA GLN A 38 31.74 -6.51 15.35
C GLN A 38 31.37 -7.53 16.42
N ARG A 39 30.95 -7.05 17.59
CA ARG A 39 30.49 -7.96 18.65
C ARG A 39 29.26 -8.78 18.25
N LEU A 40 28.27 -8.19 17.57
CA LEU A 40 27.10 -8.93 17.06
C LEU A 40 27.50 -10.00 16.03
N LYS A 41 28.49 -9.72 15.16
CA LYS A 41 29.05 -10.70 14.22
C LYS A 41 29.81 -11.84 14.90
N GLU A 42 30.43 -11.58 16.05
CA GLU A 42 31.06 -12.61 16.88
C GLU A 42 30.01 -13.50 17.55
N VAL A 43 28.97 -12.90 18.14
CA VAL A 43 27.88 -13.62 18.79
C VAL A 43 27.16 -14.54 17.79
N SER A 44 26.93 -14.10 16.56
CA SER A 44 26.27 -14.92 15.53
C SER A 44 27.07 -16.16 15.09
N LYS A 45 28.39 -16.16 15.31
CA LYS A 45 29.27 -17.29 14.98
C LYS A 45 29.62 -18.14 16.20
N THR A 46 29.81 -17.49 17.35
CA THR A 46 30.32 -18.05 18.59
C THR A 46 29.50 -17.50 19.76
N PRO A 47 28.35 -18.11 20.06
CA PRO A 47 27.42 -17.58 21.05
C PRO A 47 27.87 -17.82 22.50
N SER A 48 28.83 -18.73 22.73
CA SER A 48 29.20 -19.16 24.08
C SER A 48 30.30 -18.31 24.70
N VAL A 49 30.08 -17.79 25.91
CA VAL A 49 31.00 -16.91 26.64
C VAL A 49 31.18 -17.34 28.09
N ASP A 50 32.36 -17.11 28.65
CA ASP A 50 32.64 -17.40 30.07
C ASP A 50 32.16 -16.29 31.01
N SER A 51 32.22 -15.03 30.56
CA SER A 51 31.75 -13.84 31.26
C SER A 51 31.18 -12.82 30.27
N LEU A 52 30.30 -11.93 30.75
CA LEU A 52 29.74 -10.84 29.95
C LEU A 52 30.69 -9.64 29.93
N SER A 53 31.09 -9.22 28.75
CA SER A 53 31.79 -7.94 28.57
C SER A 53 30.84 -6.75 28.80
N PRO A 54 31.36 -5.52 28.99
CA PRO A 54 30.50 -4.33 29.02
C PRO A 54 29.63 -4.19 27.76
N ILE A 55 30.18 -4.50 26.58
CA ILE A 55 29.45 -4.48 25.31
C ILE A 55 28.31 -5.49 25.32
N ASP A 56 28.52 -6.70 25.86
CA ASP A 56 27.44 -7.69 25.98
C ASP A 56 26.32 -7.19 26.89
N GLN A 57 26.66 -6.51 27.99
CA GLN A 57 25.68 -5.95 28.92
C GLN A 57 24.84 -4.85 28.26
N ASP A 58 25.47 -3.96 27.49
CA ASP A 58 24.79 -2.92 26.71
C ASP A 58 23.89 -3.53 25.62
N LEU A 59 24.38 -4.51 24.87
CA LEU A 59 23.59 -5.19 23.83
C LEU A 59 22.37 -5.92 24.42
N ILE A 60 22.51 -6.50 25.62
CA ILE A 60 21.42 -7.13 26.36
C ILE A 60 20.42 -6.08 26.86
N SER A 61 20.89 -4.96 27.44
CA SER A 61 19.98 -3.91 27.94
C SER A 61 19.17 -3.28 26.81
N GLU A 62 19.75 -3.22 25.62
CA GLU A 62 19.09 -2.70 24.43
C GLU A 62 18.23 -3.72 23.67
N GLY A 63 18.29 -5.01 24.02
CA GLY A 63 17.50 -6.09 23.41
C GLY A 63 18.02 -6.61 22.08
N LEU A 64 19.29 -6.30 21.74
CA LEU A 64 19.93 -6.74 20.50
C LEU A 64 20.45 -8.18 20.58
N ILE A 65 20.75 -8.64 21.79
CA ILE A 65 21.04 -10.04 22.13
C ILE A 65 20.35 -10.39 23.46
N GLN A 66 20.23 -11.68 23.78
CA GLN A 66 19.73 -12.13 25.09
C GLN A 66 20.35 -13.46 25.53
N LEU A 67 20.15 -13.86 26.79
CA LEU A 67 20.70 -15.10 27.36
C LEU A 67 19.84 -16.35 27.08
N GLU A 68 18.59 -16.15 26.69
CA GLU A 68 17.64 -17.21 26.34
C GLU A 68 17.48 -17.32 24.83
N SER A 69 17.20 -18.51 24.30
CA SER A 69 16.98 -18.66 22.86
C SER A 69 15.71 -17.91 22.43
N TYR A 70 15.75 -17.26 21.27
CA TYR A 70 14.54 -16.76 20.61
C TYR A 70 13.70 -17.93 20.10
N ASP A 71 12.41 -17.69 19.91
CA ASP A 71 11.53 -18.64 19.22
C ASP A 71 12.07 -18.92 17.81
N GLU A 72 11.99 -20.18 17.39
CA GLU A 72 12.39 -20.56 16.04
C GLU A 72 11.47 -19.89 15.01
N ILE A 73 12.07 -19.11 14.11
CA ILE A 73 11.35 -18.46 13.02
C ILE A 73 11.37 -19.37 11.80
N VAL A 74 10.27 -20.09 11.56
CA VAL A 74 10.06 -20.83 10.32
C VAL A 74 9.51 -19.86 9.27
N TRP A 75 10.38 -19.37 8.38
CA TRP A 75 10.02 -18.44 7.30
C TRP A 75 10.40 -19.03 5.94
N GLU A 76 9.40 -19.31 5.11
CA GLU A 76 9.60 -19.99 3.81
C GLU A 76 9.89 -19.01 2.66
N TRP A 77 9.82 -17.71 2.90
CA TRP A 77 9.99 -16.65 1.91
C TRP A 77 11.33 -15.92 2.11
N ASP A 78 11.60 -14.87 1.34
CA ASP A 78 12.83 -14.09 1.46
C ASP A 78 12.86 -13.18 2.71
N ASP A 79 14.05 -12.71 3.07
CA ASP A 79 14.28 -11.84 4.24
C ASP A 79 13.61 -10.47 4.12
N LEU A 80 13.46 -9.91 2.92
CA LEU A 80 12.78 -8.61 2.75
C LEU A 80 11.30 -8.73 3.08
N SER A 81 10.67 -9.82 2.62
CA SER A 81 9.30 -10.16 2.97
C SER A 81 9.14 -10.34 4.49
N ARG A 82 10.13 -10.95 5.17
CA ARG A 82 10.10 -11.08 6.63
C ARG A 82 10.17 -9.73 7.33
N ILE A 83 11.13 -8.89 6.94
CA ILE A 83 11.31 -7.54 7.51
C ILE A 83 10.04 -6.73 7.35
N TYR A 84 9.42 -6.75 6.16
CA TYR A 84 8.15 -6.07 5.93
C TYR A 84 7.04 -6.63 6.83
N HIS A 85 6.84 -7.95 6.83
CA HIS A 85 5.78 -8.59 7.63
C HIS A 85 5.87 -8.24 9.11
N THR A 86 7.06 -8.41 9.70
CA THR A 86 7.28 -8.12 11.13
C THR A 86 7.18 -6.62 11.41
N GLY A 87 7.79 -5.79 10.57
CA GLY A 87 7.88 -4.34 10.77
C GLY A 87 6.58 -3.57 10.58
N VAL A 88 5.50 -4.18 10.09
CA VAL A 88 4.18 -3.55 9.95
C VAL A 88 3.13 -4.12 10.90
N GLN A 89 3.51 -5.07 11.75
CA GLN A 89 2.64 -5.68 12.76
C GLN A 89 2.81 -4.99 14.10
N ASP A 90 1.74 -5.02 14.90
CA ASP A 90 1.71 -4.59 16.31
C ASP A 90 2.36 -3.21 16.54
N ILE A 91 2.25 -2.32 15.55
CA ILE A 91 2.68 -0.93 15.67
C ILE A 91 1.93 -0.35 16.86
N ASP A 92 2.67 0.18 17.84
CA ASP A 92 2.09 0.84 19.00
C ASP A 92 1.08 1.89 18.49
N GLY A 93 -0.20 1.65 18.75
CA GLY A 93 -1.29 2.54 18.36
C GLY A 93 -1.27 3.88 19.10
N GLY A 94 -0.24 4.09 19.93
CA GLY A 94 -0.06 5.25 20.77
C GLY A 94 -0.81 5.13 22.09
N VAL A 95 -0.81 6.23 22.82
CA VAL A 95 -1.55 6.33 24.08
C VAL A 95 -3.05 6.33 23.77
N TYR A 96 -3.86 5.62 24.57
CA TYR A 96 -5.31 5.72 24.47
C TYR A 96 -5.76 7.17 24.70
N LEU A 97 -6.34 7.78 23.66
CA LEU A 97 -6.85 9.14 23.70
C LEU A 97 -8.31 9.13 24.13
N SER A 98 -8.73 10.18 24.85
CA SER A 98 -10.17 10.48 24.95
C SER A 98 -10.72 10.82 23.57
N GLU A 99 -12.03 10.68 23.37
CA GLU A 99 -12.68 11.03 22.10
C GLU A 99 -12.36 12.48 21.67
N GLU A 100 -12.37 13.42 22.62
CA GLU A 100 -12.05 14.82 22.35
C GLU A 100 -10.57 15.02 21.93
N MET A 101 -9.64 14.35 22.60
CA MET A 101 -8.22 14.41 22.23
C MET A 101 -7.98 13.78 20.86
N TRP A 102 -8.60 12.63 20.60
CA TRP A 102 -8.48 11.96 19.30
C TRP A 102 -9.01 12.84 18.17
N VAL A 103 -10.17 13.48 18.35
CA VAL A 103 -10.71 14.41 17.35
C VAL A 103 -9.76 15.58 17.12
N ASN A 104 -9.22 16.19 18.18
CA ASN A 104 -8.28 17.31 18.04
C ASN A 104 -6.98 16.90 17.34
N GLU A 105 -6.40 15.75 17.71
CA GLU A 105 -5.19 15.24 17.04
C GLU A 105 -5.45 14.89 15.58
N TYR A 106 -6.58 14.25 15.28
CA TYR A 106 -6.99 13.96 13.91
C TYR A 106 -7.18 15.23 13.08
N MET A 107 -7.81 16.26 13.65
CA MET A 107 -8.00 17.55 12.99
C MET A 107 -6.65 18.24 12.71
N ASN A 108 -5.74 18.26 13.68
CA ASN A 108 -4.39 18.80 13.49
C ASN A 108 -3.63 18.05 12.39
N LEU A 109 -3.69 16.71 12.39
CA LEU A 109 -3.10 15.90 11.34
C LEU A 109 -3.68 16.25 9.97
N CYS A 110 -5.00 16.44 9.87
CA CYS A 110 -5.65 16.83 8.62
C CYS A 110 -5.19 18.21 8.14
N ASP A 111 -5.00 19.17 9.05
CA ASP A 111 -4.47 20.50 8.73
C ASP A 111 -3.01 20.43 8.27
N ASP A 112 -2.18 19.58 8.90
CA ASP A 112 -0.76 19.42 8.54
C ASP A 112 -0.58 18.78 7.16
N ILE A 113 -1.39 17.77 6.81
CA ILE A 113 -1.29 17.08 5.50
C ILE A 113 -2.06 17.79 4.38
N LYS A 114 -2.77 18.88 4.70
CA LYS A 114 -3.64 19.59 3.77
C LYS A 114 -2.90 20.13 2.55
N GLU A 115 -1.67 20.63 2.75
CA GLU A 115 -0.83 21.11 1.64
C GLU A 115 -0.36 19.97 0.74
N ASP A 116 -0.13 18.78 1.29
CA ASP A 116 0.27 17.60 0.53
C ASP A 116 -0.91 16.98 -0.26
N LEU A 117 -2.14 17.18 0.20
CA LEU A 117 -3.37 16.70 -0.44
C LEU A 117 -3.95 17.64 -1.52
N GLN A 118 -3.19 18.64 -1.98
CA GLN A 118 -3.66 19.63 -2.97
C GLN A 118 -4.23 19.03 -4.27
N THR A 119 -3.86 17.79 -4.63
CA THR A 119 -4.39 17.11 -5.82
C THR A 119 -5.27 15.91 -5.46
N LEU A 120 -6.54 16.19 -5.14
CA LEU A 120 -7.56 15.14 -4.98
C LEU A 120 -7.86 14.40 -6.29
N TYR A 121 -7.77 15.12 -7.41
CA TYR A 121 -8.13 14.61 -8.73
C TYR A 121 -6.96 14.74 -9.68
N TYR A 122 -6.34 13.61 -10.01
CA TYR A 122 -5.26 13.58 -10.98
C TYR A 122 -5.82 13.75 -12.40
N SER A 123 -5.10 14.55 -13.20
CA SER A 123 -5.40 14.74 -14.62
C SER A 123 -4.12 14.57 -15.42
N ARG A 124 -4.25 14.01 -16.62
CA ARG A 124 -3.16 13.86 -17.58
C ARG A 124 -3.43 14.70 -18.80
N GLU A 125 -2.36 15.19 -19.42
CA GLU A 125 -2.42 15.86 -20.72
C GLU A 125 -2.50 14.83 -21.85
N GLY A 126 -3.20 15.18 -22.93
CA GLY A 126 -3.36 14.32 -24.10
C GLY A 126 -4.77 14.37 -24.69
N ASP A 127 -4.99 13.59 -25.73
CA ASP A 127 -6.31 13.49 -26.39
C ASP A 127 -7.33 12.85 -25.46
N GLN A 128 -8.50 13.47 -25.36
CA GLN A 128 -9.56 13.03 -24.45
C GLN A 128 -10.67 12.31 -25.20
N VAL A 129 -11.19 11.25 -24.59
CA VAL A 129 -12.40 10.55 -25.01
C VAL A 129 -13.40 10.64 -23.88
N ALA A 130 -14.49 11.40 -24.10
CA ALA A 130 -15.60 11.43 -23.16
C ALA A 130 -16.25 10.05 -23.06
N LEU A 131 -16.51 9.61 -21.83
CA LEU A 131 -17.28 8.39 -21.60
C LEU A 131 -18.77 8.75 -21.56
N PRO A 132 -19.66 7.91 -22.14
CA PRO A 132 -21.09 8.10 -22.00
C PRO A 132 -21.51 7.88 -20.54
N ASP A 133 -22.69 8.37 -20.16
CA ASP A 133 -23.21 8.13 -18.81
C ASP A 133 -23.26 6.62 -18.49
N PRO A 134 -22.85 6.21 -17.29
CA PRO A 134 -22.81 4.82 -16.90
C PRO A 134 -24.23 4.24 -16.80
N ASN A 135 -24.44 3.06 -17.40
CA ASN A 135 -25.73 2.39 -17.39
C ASN A 135 -25.86 1.45 -16.18
N LEU A 136 -26.11 2.03 -15.00
CA LEU A 136 -26.20 1.27 -13.74
C LEU A 136 -27.40 0.31 -13.68
N SER A 137 -28.44 0.52 -14.50
CA SER A 137 -29.61 -0.36 -14.58
C SER A 137 -29.25 -1.80 -14.92
N LYS A 138 -28.15 -2.01 -15.65
CA LYS A 138 -27.58 -3.33 -15.98
C LYS A 138 -27.17 -4.12 -14.72
N MET A 139 -26.95 -3.45 -13.59
CA MET A 139 -26.48 -4.05 -12.34
C MET A 139 -27.58 -4.14 -11.26
N GLU A 140 -28.69 -3.40 -11.39
CA GLU A 140 -29.74 -3.30 -10.36
C GLU A 140 -30.30 -4.65 -9.88
N ASN A 141 -30.48 -5.59 -10.81
CA ASN A 141 -31.08 -6.90 -10.51
C ASN A 141 -30.05 -7.95 -10.04
N MET A 142 -28.78 -7.59 -9.97
CA MET A 142 -27.71 -8.49 -9.54
C MET A 142 -27.45 -8.33 -8.04
N SER A 143 -27.89 -9.32 -7.25
CA SER A 143 -27.59 -9.30 -5.81
C SER A 143 -26.13 -9.59 -5.51
N LEU A 144 -25.63 -9.10 -4.37
CA LEU A 144 -24.29 -9.41 -3.87
C LEU A 144 -24.06 -10.92 -3.78
N TRP A 145 -25.01 -11.66 -3.21
CA TRP A 145 -24.91 -13.12 -3.06
C TRP A 145 -24.81 -13.85 -4.41
N LYS A 146 -25.57 -13.39 -5.41
CA LYS A 146 -25.51 -13.97 -6.76
C LYS A 146 -24.17 -13.66 -7.44
N SER A 147 -23.70 -12.42 -7.33
CA SER A 147 -22.40 -11.99 -7.85
C SER A 147 -21.26 -12.84 -7.27
N LEU A 148 -21.22 -13.01 -5.95
CA LEU A 148 -20.18 -13.80 -5.27
C LEU A 148 -20.18 -15.26 -5.74
N LYS A 149 -21.36 -15.89 -5.91
CA LYS A 149 -21.47 -17.27 -6.41
C LYS A 149 -21.10 -17.43 -7.88
N GLN A 150 -21.33 -16.41 -8.71
CA GLN A 150 -21.09 -16.46 -10.15
C GLN A 150 -19.69 -15.98 -10.55
N ARG A 151 -19.00 -15.23 -9.68
CA ARG A 151 -17.68 -14.68 -9.96
C ARG A 151 -16.69 -15.78 -10.31
N LYS A 152 -16.06 -15.62 -11.48
CA LYS A 152 -14.97 -16.46 -11.98
C LYS A 152 -13.85 -15.56 -12.46
N THR A 153 -12.62 -16.05 -12.33
CA THR A 153 -11.46 -15.43 -12.96
C THR A 153 -11.34 -16.05 -14.35
N SER A 154 -11.44 -15.24 -15.41
CA SER A 154 -11.24 -15.69 -16.79
C SER A 154 -10.00 -15.06 -17.39
N ARG A 155 -9.34 -15.84 -18.22
CA ARG A 155 -8.14 -15.53 -19.01
C ARG A 155 -8.35 -15.83 -20.50
N CYS A 156 -9.49 -16.43 -20.84
CA CYS A 156 -9.90 -16.69 -22.22
C CYS A 156 -11.02 -15.71 -22.58
N PHE A 157 -10.78 -14.88 -23.59
CA PHE A 157 -11.74 -13.90 -24.12
C PHE A 157 -12.22 -14.34 -25.50
N ASN A 158 -13.45 -14.00 -25.85
CA ASN A 158 -14.06 -14.39 -27.13
C ASN A 158 -13.67 -13.49 -28.32
N GLY A 159 -12.82 -12.49 -28.09
CA GLY A 159 -12.35 -11.53 -29.09
C GLY A 159 -13.39 -10.48 -29.52
N GLN A 160 -14.59 -10.50 -28.96
CA GLN A 160 -15.59 -9.47 -29.25
C GLN A 160 -15.17 -8.12 -28.65
N SER A 161 -15.57 -7.03 -29.31
CA SER A 161 -15.35 -5.69 -28.80
C SER A 161 -16.17 -5.45 -27.53
N VAL A 162 -15.57 -4.74 -26.58
CA VAL A 162 -16.32 -4.17 -25.45
C VAL A 162 -16.93 -2.86 -25.92
N THR A 163 -18.21 -2.64 -25.63
CA THR A 163 -18.87 -1.37 -25.99
C THR A 163 -18.34 -0.23 -25.12
N LEU A 164 -18.42 1.01 -25.63
CA LEU A 164 -18.01 2.18 -24.86
C LEU A 164 -18.84 2.37 -23.58
N GLU A 165 -20.14 2.04 -23.63
CA GLU A 165 -21.04 2.10 -22.47
C GLU A 165 -20.64 1.06 -21.39
N GLU A 166 -20.25 -0.15 -21.79
CA GLU A 166 -19.79 -1.17 -20.84
C GLU A 166 -18.49 -0.75 -20.14
N LEU A 167 -17.51 -0.23 -20.90
CA LEU A 167 -16.28 0.30 -20.32
C LEU A 167 -16.56 1.46 -19.36
N SER A 168 -17.40 2.42 -19.78
CA SER A 168 -17.84 3.54 -18.94
C SER A 168 -18.45 3.04 -17.62
N THR A 169 -19.41 2.13 -17.72
CA THR A 169 -20.15 1.58 -16.58
C THR A 169 -19.22 0.88 -15.61
N LEU A 170 -18.27 0.07 -16.12
CA LEU A 170 -17.29 -0.64 -15.29
C LEU A 170 -16.33 0.32 -14.57
N LEU A 171 -15.80 1.32 -15.27
CA LEU A 171 -14.92 2.33 -14.69
C LEU A 171 -15.63 3.14 -13.62
N PHE A 172 -16.87 3.58 -13.89
CA PHE A 172 -17.67 4.31 -12.92
C PHE A 172 -17.99 3.45 -11.69
N ALA A 173 -18.45 2.21 -11.88
CA ALA A 173 -18.79 1.32 -10.77
C ALA A 173 -17.58 0.95 -9.87
N SER A 174 -16.37 0.98 -10.42
CA SER A 174 -15.15 0.58 -9.71
C SER A 174 -14.38 1.76 -9.12
N PHE A 175 -14.29 2.87 -9.86
CA PHE A 175 -13.44 4.02 -9.54
C PHE A 175 -14.19 5.35 -9.47
N GLY A 176 -15.44 5.40 -9.94
CA GLY A 176 -16.26 6.60 -10.02
C GLY A 176 -16.70 7.17 -8.66
N LEU A 177 -17.19 8.41 -8.70
CA LEU A 177 -17.70 9.16 -7.54
C LEU A 177 -19.13 8.73 -7.18
N ILE A 178 -19.31 7.46 -6.81
CA ILE A 178 -20.63 6.82 -6.67
C ILE A 178 -21.50 7.47 -5.58
N HIS A 179 -20.90 8.07 -4.56
CA HIS A 179 -21.63 8.69 -3.45
C HIS A 179 -21.63 10.23 -3.48
N GLY A 180 -21.10 10.86 -4.53
CA GLY A 180 -21.01 12.31 -4.64
C GLY A 180 -20.12 12.98 -3.57
N SER A 181 -20.24 14.31 -3.45
CA SER A 181 -19.49 15.17 -2.53
C SER A 181 -19.89 14.98 -1.07
N TRP A 182 -19.00 15.32 -0.15
CA TRP A 182 -19.24 15.28 1.30
C TRP A 182 -19.97 16.53 1.79
N ASP A 183 -21.22 16.72 1.35
CA ASP A 183 -22.02 17.89 1.72
C ASP A 183 -22.22 17.99 3.24
N GLU A 184 -22.30 16.84 3.94
CA GLU A 184 -22.37 16.81 5.41
C GLU A 184 -21.12 17.36 6.11
N LEU A 185 -19.93 17.19 5.54
CA LEU A 185 -18.67 17.72 6.08
C LEU A 185 -18.56 19.23 5.79
N ALA A 186 -18.87 19.63 4.56
CA ALA A 186 -18.89 21.02 4.16
C ALA A 186 -19.84 21.86 5.04
N SER A 187 -21.01 21.30 5.39
CA SER A 187 -21.99 21.96 6.29
C SER A 187 -21.46 22.24 7.71
N LYS A 188 -20.40 21.53 8.12
CA LYS A 188 -19.73 21.69 9.42
C LYS A 188 -18.42 22.47 9.32
N GLY A 189 -18.11 23.03 8.15
CA GLY A 189 -16.89 23.79 7.90
C GLY A 189 -15.64 22.93 7.67
N PHE A 190 -15.81 21.62 7.45
CA PHE A 190 -14.70 20.73 7.10
C PHE A 190 -14.48 20.70 5.60
N GLU A 191 -13.22 20.67 5.19
CA GLU A 191 -12.84 20.51 3.79
C GLU A 191 -12.88 19.05 3.36
N GLU A 192 -13.20 18.84 2.08
CA GLU A 192 -13.19 17.53 1.46
C GLU A 192 -11.73 17.13 1.16
N ILE A 193 -11.18 16.21 1.94
CA ILE A 193 -9.79 15.72 1.79
C ILE A 193 -9.70 14.40 0.99
N GLY A 194 -10.81 13.96 0.40
CA GLY A 194 -10.92 12.71 -0.34
C GLY A 194 -12.31 12.54 -0.94
N TYR A 195 -12.53 11.49 -1.73
CA TYR A 195 -13.81 11.27 -2.43
C TYR A 195 -14.28 9.84 -2.29
N ARG A 196 -15.58 9.60 -2.47
CA ARG A 196 -16.21 8.32 -2.13
C ARG A 196 -16.33 7.40 -3.34
N ARG A 197 -15.62 6.27 -3.28
CA ARG A 197 -15.76 5.12 -4.20
C ARG A 197 -16.61 4.01 -3.59
N SER A 198 -16.99 3.02 -4.40
CA SER A 198 -17.67 1.80 -3.93
C SER A 198 -16.77 0.89 -3.08
N SER A 199 -15.44 1.01 -3.22
CA SER A 199 -14.44 0.32 -2.41
C SER A 199 -14.01 1.17 -1.21
N PRO A 200 -13.72 0.60 -0.03
CA PRO A 200 -13.12 1.34 1.08
C PRO A 200 -11.63 1.67 0.81
N SER A 201 -11.12 2.71 1.46
CA SER A 201 -9.68 3.06 1.49
C SER A 201 -9.34 3.63 2.86
N GLY A 202 -8.16 3.28 3.40
CA GLY A 202 -7.63 3.92 4.62
C GLY A 202 -7.61 5.43 4.46
N GLY A 203 -8.12 6.16 5.46
CA GLY A 203 -8.22 7.63 5.45
C GLY A 203 -9.12 8.23 4.36
N ALA A 204 -9.88 7.41 3.61
CA ALA A 204 -10.68 7.84 2.45
C ALA A 204 -9.90 8.57 1.33
N VAL A 205 -8.56 8.44 1.29
CA VAL A 205 -7.71 9.19 0.35
C VAL A 205 -7.63 8.59 -1.05
N HIS A 206 -7.96 7.31 -1.22
CA HIS A 206 -7.98 6.60 -2.51
C HIS A 206 -6.75 6.87 -3.41
N PRO A 207 -5.53 6.45 -3.00
CA PRO A 207 -4.28 6.83 -3.68
C PRO A 207 -4.05 6.09 -5.01
N VAL A 208 -5.05 5.35 -5.50
CA VAL A 208 -4.95 4.49 -6.69
C VAL A 208 -5.70 5.13 -7.85
N GLU A 209 -5.01 5.25 -8.98
CA GLU A 209 -5.55 5.73 -10.25
C GLU A 209 -5.82 4.57 -11.22
N ALA A 210 -6.78 4.74 -12.11
CA ALA A 210 -7.11 3.73 -13.12
C ALA A 210 -6.43 4.05 -14.46
N TYR A 211 -5.61 3.11 -14.93
CA TYR A 211 -5.03 3.12 -16.27
C TYR A 211 -5.59 1.95 -17.07
N VAL A 212 -6.04 2.23 -18.30
CA VAL A 212 -6.74 1.27 -19.15
C VAL A 212 -5.90 1.00 -20.39
N PHE A 213 -5.56 -0.27 -20.58
CA PHE A 213 -4.94 -0.78 -21.80
C PHE A 213 -6.05 -1.16 -22.77
N VAL A 214 -6.32 -0.30 -23.75
CA VAL A 214 -7.39 -0.48 -24.73
C VAL A 214 -6.85 -1.22 -25.94
N PHE A 215 -7.31 -2.45 -26.15
CA PHE A 215 -7.04 -3.24 -27.36
C PHE A 215 -8.22 -3.29 -28.32
N ASN A 216 -9.44 -3.53 -27.80
CA ASN A 216 -10.65 -3.70 -28.62
C ASN A 216 -11.88 -3.13 -27.91
N VAL A 217 -12.01 -1.80 -27.92
CA VAL A 217 -13.18 -1.08 -27.40
C VAL A 217 -13.78 -0.23 -28.51
N GLU A 218 -15.09 -0.28 -28.65
CA GLU A 218 -15.79 0.43 -29.72
C GLU A 218 -15.59 1.96 -29.62
N GLY A 219 -15.23 2.58 -30.74
CA GLY A 219 -15.06 4.04 -30.82
C GLY A 219 -13.79 4.58 -30.14
N ILE A 220 -12.95 3.72 -29.57
CA ILE A 220 -11.67 4.12 -28.96
C ILE A 220 -10.51 3.54 -29.75
N VAL A 221 -9.55 4.38 -30.10
CA VAL A 221 -8.30 3.95 -30.74
C VAL A 221 -7.48 3.10 -29.75
N PRO A 222 -6.88 1.98 -30.16
CA PRO A 222 -6.02 1.20 -29.27
C PRO A 222 -4.89 2.03 -28.66
N GLY A 223 -4.59 1.80 -27.38
CA GLY A 223 -3.60 2.58 -26.64
C GLY A 223 -3.71 2.46 -25.13
N VAL A 224 -2.89 3.23 -24.42
CA VAL A 224 -2.90 3.33 -22.96
C VAL A 224 -3.56 4.64 -22.55
N TYR A 225 -4.53 4.53 -21.64
CA TYR A 225 -5.35 5.64 -21.21
C TYR A 225 -5.31 5.81 -19.68
N HIS A 226 -5.41 7.04 -19.20
CA HIS A 226 -5.72 7.35 -17.80
C HIS A 226 -7.19 7.73 -17.68
N TYR A 227 -7.88 7.16 -16.69
CA TYR A 227 -9.26 7.51 -16.39
C TYR A 227 -9.33 8.71 -15.45
N ASN A 228 -9.91 9.80 -15.94
CA ASN A 228 -10.22 10.96 -15.13
C ASN A 228 -11.54 10.74 -14.40
N VAL A 229 -11.45 10.51 -13.08
CA VAL A 229 -12.62 10.22 -12.25
C VAL A 229 -13.58 11.41 -12.12
N LYS A 230 -13.06 12.64 -12.08
CA LYS A 230 -13.86 13.86 -11.86
C LYS A 230 -14.70 14.22 -13.08
N GLY A 231 -14.09 14.16 -14.26
CA GLY A 231 -14.74 14.52 -15.52
C GLY A 231 -15.33 13.33 -16.26
N HIS A 232 -15.13 12.11 -15.77
CA HIS A 232 -15.60 10.87 -16.41
C HIS A 232 -15.20 10.76 -17.88
N PHE A 233 -13.89 10.79 -18.14
CA PHE A 233 -13.31 10.66 -19.47
C PHE A 233 -11.97 9.91 -19.42
N LEU A 234 -11.49 9.48 -20.59
CA LEU A 234 -10.18 8.87 -20.75
C LEU A 234 -9.21 9.85 -21.42
N THR A 235 -8.03 10.07 -20.85
CA THR A 235 -6.92 10.75 -21.54
C THR A 235 -5.98 9.72 -22.14
N ARG A 236 -5.70 9.81 -23.45
CA ARG A 236 -4.73 8.95 -24.13
C ARG A 236 -3.31 9.37 -23.78
N LEU A 237 -2.54 8.43 -23.23
CA LEU A 237 -1.13 8.63 -22.86
C LEU A 237 -0.17 8.09 -23.92
N SER A 238 -0.56 6.99 -24.58
CA SER A 238 0.25 6.35 -25.61
C SER A 238 -0.64 5.66 -26.63
N THR A 239 -0.26 5.72 -27.90
CA THR A 239 -0.81 4.88 -28.97
C THR A 239 -0.04 3.57 -29.13
N GLN A 240 1.13 3.46 -28.51
CA GLN A 240 1.93 2.26 -28.52
C GLN A 240 1.43 1.33 -27.42
N ILE A 241 0.88 0.19 -27.84
CA ILE A 241 0.42 -0.87 -26.97
C ILE A 241 0.82 -2.21 -27.58
N SER A 242 1.33 -3.12 -26.74
CA SER A 242 1.73 -4.46 -27.15
C SER A 242 1.13 -5.47 -26.19
N HIS A 243 0.48 -6.49 -26.77
CA HIS A 243 -0.08 -7.58 -25.99
C HIS A 243 1.03 -8.41 -25.33
N ASP A 244 2.13 -8.64 -26.05
CA ASP A 244 3.26 -9.45 -25.57
C ASP A 244 3.99 -8.76 -24.41
N GLU A 245 4.20 -7.44 -24.50
CA GLU A 245 4.83 -6.66 -23.43
C GLU A 245 3.94 -6.62 -22.18
N LEU A 246 2.62 -6.47 -22.37
CA LEU A 246 1.67 -6.52 -21.27
C LEU A 246 1.68 -7.89 -20.60
N GLN A 247 1.61 -8.96 -21.39
CA GLN A 247 1.65 -10.33 -20.87
C GLN A 247 2.96 -10.60 -20.12
N GLN A 248 4.11 -10.17 -20.66
CA GLN A 248 5.40 -10.30 -19.98
C GLN A 248 5.41 -9.55 -18.65
N SER A 249 4.89 -8.33 -18.61
CA SER A 249 4.77 -7.50 -17.40
C SER A 249 3.86 -8.12 -16.34
N LEU A 250 2.90 -8.94 -16.78
CA LEU A 250 2.00 -9.70 -15.91
C LEU A 250 2.54 -11.11 -15.59
N CYS A 251 3.85 -11.31 -15.68
CA CYS A 251 4.53 -12.59 -15.42
C CYS A 251 3.98 -13.75 -16.27
N GLY A 252 3.65 -13.48 -17.52
CA GLY A 252 3.09 -14.46 -18.45
C GLY A 252 1.62 -14.77 -18.23
N GLN A 253 0.95 -14.12 -17.27
CA GLN A 253 -0.48 -14.30 -17.05
C GLN A 253 -1.26 -13.66 -18.20
N PHE A 254 -1.82 -14.51 -19.05
CA PHE A 254 -2.94 -14.13 -19.91
C PHE A 254 -3.98 -15.22 -19.96
#